data_AF-A0A9J6P8S2-F1
#
_entry.id   AF-A0A9J6P8S2-F1
#
_cell.length_a   1.000
_cell.length_b   1.000
_cell.length_c   1.000
_cell.angle_alpha   90.00
_cell.angle_beta   90.00
_cell.angle_gamma   90.00
#
_symmetry.space_group_name_H-M   'P 1'
#
loop_
_entity.id
_entity.type
_entity.pdbx_description
1 polymer ?
#
loop_
_entity_poly.entity_id
_entity_poly.type
_entity_poly.pdbx_seq_one_letter_code
_entity_poly.pdbx_strand_id
1 'polypeptide(L)'
;MKREGRKPPTVAQRRYLERGLTQPGGKLPLFDGEGRAVDARTVRACVEAGWAEPWFHNPLKPDWLVCRLTEAGRKAAGRTPGAS
;
A
#
# COMPACT_ATOMS: atom_id res chain seq x y z
N MET A 1 -13.85 12.42 -19.42
CA MET A 1 -12.66 11.87 -18.72
C MET A 1 -12.96 10.42 -18.37
N LYS A 2 -12.27 9.43 -18.95
CA LYS A 2 -12.54 8.01 -18.61
C LYS A 2 -11.82 7.67 -17.31
N ARG A 3 -12.56 7.23 -16.28
CA ARG A 3 -11.98 6.57 -15.11
C ARG A 3 -11.72 5.13 -15.50
N GLU A 4 -10.46 4.78 -15.80
CA GLU A 4 -10.10 3.37 -15.91
C GLU A 4 -10.40 2.65 -14.59
N GLY A 5 -10.95 1.45 -14.69
CA GLY A 5 -11.30 0.65 -13.52
C GLY A 5 -10.07 0.06 -12.87
N ARG A 6 -9.41 0.81 -11.96
CA ARG A 6 -8.38 0.27 -11.04
C ARG A 6 -8.97 -0.97 -10.36
N LYS A 7 -8.56 -2.15 -10.83
CA LYS A 7 -9.01 -3.48 -10.35
C LYS A 7 -8.96 -3.50 -8.83
N PRO A 8 -9.88 -4.16 -8.11
CA PRO A 8 -9.85 -4.19 -6.65
C PRO A 8 -8.49 -4.73 -6.13
N PRO A 9 -8.01 -4.26 -4.97
CA PRO A 9 -6.75 -4.75 -4.41
C PRO A 9 -6.84 -6.25 -4.11
N THR A 10 -5.73 -6.97 -4.29
CA THR A 10 -5.62 -8.36 -3.84
C THR A 10 -5.69 -8.45 -2.31
N VAL A 11 -5.94 -9.65 -1.76
CA VAL A 11 -5.95 -9.86 -0.30
C VAL A 11 -4.64 -9.38 0.35
N ALA A 12 -3.49 -9.63 -0.29
CA ALA A 12 -2.18 -9.19 0.19
C ALA A 12 -2.02 -7.66 0.15
N GLN A 13 -2.38 -7.02 -0.96
CA GLN A 13 -2.36 -5.56 -1.10
C GLN A 13 -3.30 -4.88 -0.08
N ARG A 14 -4.51 -5.42 0.10
CA ARG A 14 -5.49 -4.91 1.07
C ARG A 14 -4.95 -5.04 2.49
N ARG A 15 -4.46 -6.21 2.90
CA ARG A 15 -3.84 -6.45 4.23
C ARG A 15 -2.63 -5.54 4.49
N TYR A 16 -1.84 -5.25 3.47
CA TYR A 16 -0.74 -4.29 3.57
C TYR A 16 -1.25 -2.86 3.81
N LEU A 17 -2.24 -2.40 3.02
CA LEU A 17 -2.83 -1.06 3.18
C LEU A 17 -3.59 -0.90 4.51
N GLU A 18 -4.30 -1.94 4.98
CA GLU A 18 -5.00 -1.95 6.27
C GLU A 18 -4.07 -1.62 7.45
N ARG A 19 -2.80 -2.06 7.39
CA ARG A 19 -1.80 -1.78 8.43
C ARG A 19 -1.45 -0.30 8.59
N GLY A 20 -1.67 0.52 7.57
CA GLY A 20 -1.46 1.97 7.67
C GLY A 20 -2.62 2.72 8.32
N LEU A 21 -3.82 2.12 8.47
CA LEU A 21 -5.02 2.84 8.90
C LEU A 21 -4.94 3.37 10.34
N THR A 22 -4.25 2.66 11.23
CA THR A 22 -4.09 3.02 12.65
C THR A 22 -2.76 3.71 12.96
N GLN A 23 -1.91 3.92 11.95
CA GLN A 23 -0.55 4.43 12.14
C GLN A 23 -0.49 5.95 11.96
N PRO A 24 0.27 6.69 12.81
CA PRO A 24 0.51 8.12 12.60
C PRO A 24 1.00 8.41 11.17
N GLY A 25 0.40 9.40 10.52
CA GLY A 25 0.70 9.76 9.13
C GLY A 25 0.38 8.68 8.08
N GLY A 26 -0.32 7.60 8.45
CA GLY A 26 -0.66 6.50 7.55
C GLY A 26 0.50 5.54 7.25
N LYS A 27 1.48 5.41 8.15
CA LYS A 27 2.75 4.67 7.91
C LYS A 27 2.51 3.21 7.57
N LEU A 28 3.11 2.74 6.48
CA LEU A 28 3.08 1.35 6.09
C LEU A 28 4.33 0.63 6.63
N PRO A 29 4.19 -0.46 7.41
CA PRO A 29 5.33 -1.17 8.00
C PRO A 29 6.01 -2.09 6.97
N LEU A 30 7.33 -2.24 7.09
CA LEU A 30 8.11 -3.20 6.28
C LEU A 30 7.84 -4.67 6.66
N PHE A 31 7.15 -4.91 7.78
CA PHE A 31 6.89 -6.23 8.35
C PHE A 31 5.39 -6.47 8.62
N ASP A 32 4.97 -7.73 8.57
CA ASP A 32 3.61 -8.19 8.79
C ASP A 32 3.26 -8.36 10.30
N GLY A 33 2.20 -9.11 10.62
CA GLY A 33 1.76 -9.32 12.01
C GLY A 33 2.58 -10.33 12.79
N GLU A 34 3.39 -11.13 12.10
CA GLU A 34 4.22 -12.21 12.64
C GLU A 34 5.71 -11.90 12.45
N GLY A 35 6.05 -10.64 12.14
CA GLY A 35 7.41 -10.15 11.96
C GLY A 35 8.07 -10.51 10.61
N ARG A 36 7.34 -11.08 9.65
CA ARG A 36 7.89 -11.42 8.32
C ARG A 36 7.91 -10.19 7.41
N ALA A 37 8.90 -10.09 6.54
CA ALA A 37 9.01 -8.96 5.62
C ALA A 37 7.85 -8.94 4.60
N VAL A 38 7.28 -7.77 4.35
CA VAL A 38 6.27 -7.58 3.30
C VAL A 38 6.93 -7.71 1.93
N ASP A 39 6.33 -8.50 1.03
CA ASP A 39 6.87 -8.71 -0.32
C ASP A 39 6.99 -7.37 -1.07
N ALA A 40 8.20 -7.05 -1.54
CA ALA A 40 8.51 -5.83 -2.27
C ALA A 40 7.64 -5.61 -3.52
N ARG A 41 7.14 -6.68 -4.15
CA ARG A 41 6.18 -6.63 -5.28
C ARG A 41 4.81 -6.13 -4.83
N THR A 42 4.37 -6.47 -3.61
CA THR A 42 3.13 -5.95 -3.02
C THR A 42 3.27 -4.46 -2.74
N VAL A 43 4.41 -4.02 -2.19
CA VAL A 43 4.65 -2.59 -1.94
C VAL A 43 4.69 -1.80 -3.25
N ARG A 44 5.48 -2.24 -4.24
CA ARG A 44 5.57 -1.58 -5.55
C ARG A 44 4.22 -1.50 -6.25
N ALA A 45 3.45 -2.59 -6.33
CA ALA A 45 2.12 -2.57 -6.92
C ALA A 45 1.12 -1.65 -6.18
N CYS A 46 1.28 -1.45 -4.87
CA CYS A 46 0.53 -0.43 -4.13
C CYS A 46 0.98 1.01 -4.47
N VAL A 47 2.27 1.24 -4.74
CA VAL A 47 2.78 2.55 -5.17
C VAL A 47 2.39 2.88 -6.61
N GLU A 48 2.69 1.98 -7.56
CA GLU A 48 2.38 2.08 -9.00
C GLU A 48 0.91 2.42 -9.24
N ALA A 49 0.01 1.77 -8.50
CA ALA A 49 -1.43 1.99 -8.65
C ALA A 49 -1.94 3.28 -7.98
N GLY A 50 -1.11 4.00 -7.21
CA GLY A 50 -1.44 5.23 -6.47
C GLY A 50 -2.10 5.02 -5.10
N TRP A 51 -1.91 3.86 -4.45
CA TRP A 51 -2.45 3.54 -3.12
C TRP A 51 -1.48 3.83 -1.96
N ALA A 52 -0.20 3.67 -2.22
CA ALA A 52 0.89 4.03 -1.32
C ALA A 52 1.79 5.07 -2.00
N GLU A 53 2.55 5.83 -1.22
CA GLU A 53 3.59 6.72 -1.72
C GLU A 53 4.83 6.61 -0.81
N PRO A 54 6.06 6.79 -1.33
CA PRO A 54 7.26 6.84 -0.49
C PRO A 54 7.11 7.92 0.60
N TRP A 55 7.43 7.58 1.85
CA TRP A 55 7.29 8.52 2.97
C TRP A 55 8.24 9.72 2.81
N PHE A 56 9.42 9.46 2.25
CA PHE A 56 10.46 10.45 1.95
C PHE A 56 11.31 9.93 0.79
N HIS A 57 11.83 10.83 -0.03
CA HIS A 57 12.82 10.49 -1.05
C HIS A 57 14.21 10.44 -0.38
N ASN A 58 14.90 9.30 -0.47
CA ASN A 58 16.30 9.18 -0.04
C ASN A 58 17.22 8.96 -1.25
N PRO A 59 18.01 9.96 -1.66
CA PRO A 59 19.00 9.80 -2.74
C PRO A 59 20.01 8.66 -2.50
N LEU A 60 20.28 8.30 -1.24
CA LEU A 60 21.21 7.22 -0.88
C LEU A 60 20.57 5.82 -0.93
N LYS A 61 19.24 5.73 -1.01
CA LYS A 61 18.47 4.48 -1.13
C LYS A 61 17.21 4.74 -1.98
N PRO A 62 17.32 4.81 -3.32
CA PRO A 62 16.15 5.02 -4.19
C PRO A 62 15.10 3.91 -4.02
N ASP A 63 15.53 2.67 -3.76
CA ASP A 63 14.66 1.52 -3.50
C ASP A 63 14.02 1.48 -2.11
N TRP A 64 13.97 2.59 -1.35
CA TRP A 64 13.48 2.55 0.03
C TRP A 64 11.95 2.46 0.11
N LEU A 65 11.44 1.23 0.20
CA LEU A 65 10.02 0.87 0.29
C LEU A 65 9.31 1.26 1.62
N VAL A 66 9.79 2.27 2.36
CA VAL A 66 9.04 2.84 3.50
C VAL A 66 8.03 3.83 2.97
N CYS A 67 6.77 3.42 2.94
CA CYS A 67 5.67 4.17 2.35
C CYS A 67 4.66 4.68 3.40
N ARG A 68 3.74 5.54 2.95
CA ARG A 68 2.49 5.89 3.65
C ARG A 68 1.28 5.68 2.76
N LEU A 69 0.10 5.61 3.38
CA LEU A 69 -1.19 5.58 2.70
C LEU A 69 -1.53 6.91 2.02
N THR A 70 -1.81 6.84 0.72
CA THR A 70 -2.55 7.91 0.03
C THR A 70 -4.01 7.91 0.47
N GLU A 71 -4.76 8.96 0.12
CA GLU A 71 -6.20 9.02 0.34
C GLU A 71 -6.97 7.95 -0.45
N ALA A 72 -6.46 7.57 -1.63
CA ALA A 72 -6.98 6.40 -2.35
C ALA A 72 -6.64 5.10 -1.60
N GLY A 73 -5.45 5.00 -1.01
CA GLY A 73 -5.01 3.86 -0.19
C GLY A 73 -5.97 3.53 0.95
N ARG A 74 -6.33 4.55 1.76
CA ARG A 74 -7.33 4.43 2.83
C ARG A 74 -8.66 3.86 2.33
N LYS A 75 -9.19 4.42 1.24
CA LYS A 75 -10.44 3.98 0.61
C LYS A 75 -10.38 2.55 0.04
N ALA A 76 -9.19 2.05 -0.27
CA ALA A 76 -9.01 0.71 -0.82
C ALA A 76 -8.73 -0.36 0.24
N ALA A 77 -8.15 0.00 1.38
CA ALA A 77 -8.06 -0.91 2.54
C ALA A 77 -9.45 -1.40 2.97
N GLY A 78 -10.45 -0.49 2.97
CA GLY A 78 -11.85 -0.81 3.24
C GLY A 78 -12.61 -1.51 2.11
N ARG A 79 -11.99 -1.82 0.96
CA ARG A 79 -12.62 -2.62 -0.10
C ARG A 79 -12.26 -4.09 0.05
N THR A 80 -13.26 -4.92 0.34
CA THR A 80 -13.19 -6.37 0.08
C THR A 80 -12.81 -6.59 -1.39
N PRO A 81 -11.92 -7.56 -1.71
CA PRO A 81 -11.77 -8.02 -3.09
C PRO A 81 -13.14 -8.45 -3.62
N GLY A 82 -13.46 -8.11 -4.87
CA GLY A 82 -14.75 -8.48 -5.44
C GLY A 82 -14.90 -9.99 -5.46
N ALA A 83 -15.96 -10.51 -4.85
CA ALA A 83 -16.38 -11.89 -5.06
C ALA A 83 -16.61 -12.09 -6.56
N SER A 84 -16.05 -13.18 -7.09
CA SER A 84 -16.25 -13.66 -8.46
C SER A 84 -17.19 -14.86 -8.42
#